data_AF-A0A2V8MN17-F1
#
_entry.id   AF-A0A2V8MN17-F1
#
_cell.length_a   1.000
_cell.length_b   1.000
_cell.length_c   1.000
_cell.angle_alpha   90.00
_cell.angle_beta   90.00
_cell.angle_gamma   90.00
#
_symmetry.space_group_name_H-M   'P 1'
#
loop_
_entity.id
_entity.type
_entity.pdbx_description
1 polymer ?
#
loop_
_entity_poly.entity_id
_entity_poly.type
_entity_poly.pdbx_seq_one_letter_code
_entity_poly.pdbx_strand_id
1 'polypeptide(L)'
;MLAIIFWGTLLGGIAYSHLVYFPVYLSALPASAVVVNGPYGLQEGTFWLLIHPILILSLLLALVLNWKVKPRRNLILISIVLYAAVLVTTSLYFLPELSAFRNSPGSAVSPAEWFARGQRWQHLSWLRGAVMYIGELPLLFAMSRPARAKT
;
A
#
# COMPACT_ATOMS: atom_id res chain seq x y z
N MET A 1 9.16 10.77 13.55
CA MET A 1 7.82 11.39 13.37
C MET A 1 7.40 11.37 11.92
N LEU A 2 8.13 12.01 10.99
CA LEU A 2 7.73 12.07 9.57
C LEU A 2 7.41 10.70 8.95
N ALA A 3 8.26 9.69 9.13
CA ALA A 3 8.00 8.35 8.60
C ALA A 3 6.71 7.71 9.13
N ILE A 4 6.36 7.95 10.39
CA ILE A 4 5.11 7.45 10.98
C ILE A 4 3.92 8.20 10.39
N ILE A 5 4.02 9.53 10.26
CA ILE A 5 2.95 10.34 9.67
C ILE A 5 2.66 9.89 8.23
N PHE A 6 3.69 9.76 7.39
CA PHE A 6 3.49 9.34 6.01
C PHE A 6 3.04 7.88 5.89
N TRP A 7 3.48 7.00 6.80
CA TRP A 7 2.98 5.63 6.85
C TRP A 7 1.50 5.61 7.22
N GLY A 8 1.09 6.36 8.24
CA GLY A 8 -0.32 6.52 8.63
C GLY A 8 -1.18 7.12 7.51
N THR A 9 -0.68 8.12 6.78
CA THR A 9 -1.35 8.65 5.58
C THR A 9 -1.56 7.57 4.52
N LEU A 10 -0.52 6.76 4.27
CA LEU A 10 -0.61 5.64 3.35
C LEU A 10 -1.65 4.60 3.81
N LEU A 11 -1.72 4.29 5.12
CA LEU A 11 -2.73 3.38 5.67
C LEU A 11 -4.15 3.92 5.52
N GLY A 12 -4.34 5.24 5.68
CA GLY A 12 -5.62 5.89 5.39
C GLY A 12 -6.05 5.70 3.93
N GLY A 13 -5.12 5.84 2.98
CA GLY A 13 -5.37 5.54 1.57
C GLY A 13 -5.74 4.07 1.31
N ILE A 14 -5.10 3.13 2.01
CA ILE A 14 -5.44 1.70 1.93
C ILE A 14 -6.86 1.46 2.44
N ALA A 15 -7.20 1.98 3.63
CA ALA A 15 -8.52 1.83 4.22
C ALA A 15 -9.62 2.40 3.30
N TYR A 16 -9.45 3.63 2.82
CA TYR A 16 -10.37 4.24 1.87
C TYR A 16 -10.55 3.38 0.61
N SER A 17 -9.44 2.89 0.06
CA SER A 17 -9.48 2.10 -1.16
C SER A 17 -10.30 0.82 -1.00
N HIS A 18 -10.15 0.14 0.15
CA HIS A 18 -10.80 -1.14 0.38
C HIS A 18 -12.23 -1.03 0.88
N LEU A 19 -12.56 0.04 1.58
CA LEU A 19 -13.90 0.27 2.13
C LEU A 19 -14.83 0.94 1.12
N VAL A 20 -14.29 1.79 0.24
CA VAL A 20 -15.11 2.64 -0.64
C VAL A 20 -14.87 2.31 -2.11
N TYR A 21 -13.62 2.40 -2.57
CA TYR A 21 -13.31 2.38 -4.00
C TYR A 21 -13.40 0.97 -4.62
N PHE A 22 -12.61 0.00 -4.15
CA PHE A 22 -12.54 -1.34 -4.73
C PHE A 22 -13.84 -2.13 -4.71
N PRO A 23 -14.68 -2.06 -3.65
CA PRO A 23 -15.99 -2.70 -3.68
C PRO A 23 -16.85 -2.27 -4.86
N VAL A 24 -16.84 -0.97 -5.20
CA VAL A 24 -17.59 -0.45 -6.36
C VAL A 24 -16.89 -0.83 -7.65
N TYR A 25 -15.58 -0.57 -7.75
CA TYR A 25 -14.81 -0.80 -8.99
C TYR A 25 -14.80 -2.26 -9.42
N LEU A 26 -14.69 -3.21 -8.49
CA LEU A 26 -14.58 -4.65 -8.78
C LEU A 26 -15.94 -5.39 -8.77
N SER A 27 -17.05 -4.69 -8.48
CA SER A 27 -18.37 -5.32 -8.34
C SER A 27 -18.92 -5.93 -9.63
N ALA A 28 -18.65 -5.32 -10.78
CA ALA A 28 -19.34 -5.62 -12.04
C ALA A 28 -18.46 -5.39 -13.27
N LEU A 29 -17.16 -5.71 -13.19
CA LEU A 29 -16.27 -5.59 -14.36
C LEU A 29 -16.79 -6.48 -15.52
N PRO A 30 -16.76 -5.99 -16.77
CA PRO A 30 -16.13 -4.74 -17.22
C PRO A 30 -16.99 -3.48 -17.08
N ALA A 31 -18.29 -3.58 -16.78
CA ALA A 31 -19.20 -2.43 -16.75
C ALA A 31 -18.78 -1.38 -15.71
N SER A 32 -18.32 -1.82 -14.53
CA SER A 32 -17.82 -0.93 -13.47
C SER A 32 -16.47 -0.27 -13.78
N ALA A 33 -15.81 -0.61 -14.89
CA ALA A 33 -14.55 0.03 -15.28
C ALA A 33 -14.70 1.52 -15.61
N VAL A 34 -15.92 2.00 -15.82
CA VAL A 34 -16.25 3.43 -15.94
C VAL A 34 -15.83 4.24 -14.70
N VAL A 35 -15.69 3.61 -13.52
CA VAL A 35 -15.19 4.27 -12.31
C VAL A 35 -13.80 4.87 -12.51
N VAL A 36 -12.96 4.26 -13.35
CA VAL A 36 -11.58 4.71 -13.64
C VAL A 36 -11.39 5.18 -15.08
N ASN A 37 -12.23 4.72 -16.01
CA ASN A 37 -12.13 5.06 -17.43
C ASN A 37 -13.17 6.09 -17.91
N GLY A 38 -14.14 6.44 -17.06
CA GLY A 38 -15.16 7.42 -17.39
C GLY A 38 -14.60 8.85 -17.51
N PRO A 39 -15.43 9.81 -17.96
CA PRO A 39 -15.01 11.20 -18.16
C PRO A 39 -14.51 11.90 -16.88
N TYR A 40 -14.93 11.39 -15.71
CA TYR A 40 -14.49 11.84 -14.39
C TYR A 40 -13.87 10.68 -13.58
N GLY A 41 -13.22 9.75 -14.28
CA GLY A 41 -12.63 8.56 -13.68
C GLY A 41 -11.66 8.92 -12.54
N LEU A 42 -11.72 8.14 -11.46
CA LEU A 42 -10.83 8.32 -10.33
C LEU A 42 -9.37 8.14 -10.76
N GLN A 43 -8.50 9.04 -10.28
CA GLN A 43 -7.05 9.00 -10.55
C GLN A 43 -6.28 8.74 -9.25
N GLU A 44 -6.62 7.64 -8.58
CA GLU A 44 -5.98 7.17 -7.35
C GLU A 44 -4.48 6.95 -7.52
N GLY A 45 -4.03 6.62 -8.74
CA GLY A 45 -2.61 6.46 -9.09
C GLY A 45 -1.74 7.65 -8.68
N THR A 46 -2.27 8.88 -8.74
CA THR A 46 -1.55 10.09 -8.34
C THR A 46 -1.18 10.08 -6.85
N PHE A 47 -2.09 9.63 -5.98
CA PHE A 47 -1.81 9.51 -4.55
C PHE A 47 -0.68 8.50 -4.30
N TRP A 48 -0.77 7.31 -4.91
CA TRP A 48 0.21 6.24 -4.74
C TRP A 48 1.59 6.65 -5.25
N LEU A 49 1.66 7.25 -6.44
CA LEU A 49 2.90 7.71 -7.05
C LEU A 49 3.65 8.73 -6.17
N LEU A 50 2.91 9.54 -5.41
CA LEU A 50 3.50 10.55 -4.52
C LEU A 50 3.84 10.00 -3.14
N ILE A 51 2.93 9.27 -2.49
CA ILE A 51 3.12 8.85 -1.10
C ILE A 51 4.21 7.80 -0.94
N HIS A 52 4.38 6.90 -1.92
CA HIS A 52 5.39 5.84 -1.85
C HIS A 52 6.82 6.41 -1.80
N PRO A 53 7.28 7.26 -2.74
CA PRO A 53 8.60 7.87 -2.65
C PRO A 53 8.81 8.71 -1.39
N ILE A 54 7.81 9.49 -0.97
CA ILE A 54 7.91 10.32 0.24
C ILE A 54 8.12 9.44 1.47
N LEU A 55 7.36 8.35 1.59
CA LEU A 55 7.53 7.41 2.69
C LEU A 55 8.91 6.75 2.67
N ILE A 56 9.37 6.27 1.51
CA ILE A 56 10.71 5.68 1.34
C ILE A 56 11.79 6.64 1.83
N LEU A 57 11.79 7.88 1.33
CA LEU A 57 12.78 8.89 1.71
C LEU A 57 12.75 9.17 3.21
N SER A 58 11.55 9.26 3.81
CA SER A 58 11.41 9.50 5.24
C SER A 58 11.89 8.32 6.10
N LEU A 59 11.73 7.08 5.64
CA LEU A 59 12.23 5.87 6.31
C LEU A 59 13.76 5.79 6.24
N LEU A 60 14.34 6.09 5.08
CA LEU A 60 15.80 6.14 4.90
C LEU A 60 16.42 7.23 5.79
N LEU A 61 15.81 8.42 5.83
CA LEU A 61 16.24 9.48 6.73
C LEU A 61 16.14 9.04 8.21
N ALA A 62 15.03 8.42 8.60
CA ALA A 62 14.86 7.89 9.96
C ALA A 62 15.94 6.85 10.32
N LEU A 63 16.28 5.96 9.38
CA LEU A 63 17.32 4.95 9.56
C LEU A 63 18.71 5.59 9.73
N VAL A 64 19.07 6.54 8.87
CA VAL A 64 20.36 7.25 8.94
C VAL A 64 20.50 7.99 10.27
N LEU A 65 19.47 8.74 10.68
CA LEU A 65 19.49 9.51 11.93
C LEU A 65 19.56 8.62 13.19
N ASN A 66 19.04 7.39 13.12
CA ASN A 66 19.05 6.45 14.24
C ASN A 66 20.11 5.35 14.10
N TRP A 67 21.06 5.49 13.17
CA TRP A 67 22.02 4.42 12.84
C TRP A 67 22.82 3.92 14.04
N LYS A 68 23.24 4.83 14.93
CA LYS A 68 24.01 4.51 16.14
C LYS A 68 23.16 3.97 17.30
N VAL A 69 21.83 4.07 17.23
CA VAL A 69 20.90 3.66 18.29
C VAL A 69 20.33 2.28 17.96
N LYS A 70 21.09 1.22 18.31
CA LYS A 70 20.78 -0.18 17.92
C LYS A 70 19.30 -0.58 18.09
N PRO A 71 18.62 -0.31 19.23
CA PRO A 71 17.22 -0.71 19.40
C PRO A 71 16.28 -0.04 18.39
N ARG A 72 16.46 1.26 18.13
CA ARG A 72 15.64 2.01 17.17
C ARG A 72 15.95 1.60 15.74
N ARG A 73 17.23 1.47 15.40
CA ARG A 73 17.69 1.05 14.06
C ARG A 73 17.06 -0.29 13.66
N ASN A 74 17.11 -1.28 14.54
CA ASN A 74 16.57 -2.61 14.24
C ASN A 74 15.05 -2.57 13.99
N LEU A 75 14.30 -1.81 14.79
CA LEU A 75 12.87 -1.63 14.60
C LEU A 75 12.55 -0.94 13.26
N ILE A 76 13.29 0.12 12.90
CA ILE A 76 13.12 0.80 11.61
C ILE A 76 13.44 -0.15 10.44
N LEU A 77 14.49 -0.96 10.55
CA LEU A 77 14.84 -1.95 9.53
C LEU A 77 13.75 -2.99 9.32
N ILE A 78 13.11 -3.47 10.39
CA ILE A 78 11.97 -4.40 10.27
C ILE A 78 10.85 -3.78 9.44
N SER A 79 10.47 -2.54 9.72
CA SER A 79 9.44 -1.83 8.95
C SER A 79 9.84 -1.64 7.48
N ILE A 80 11.11 -1.30 7.21
CA ILE A 80 11.61 -1.16 5.83
C ILE A 80 11.54 -2.50 5.08
N VAL A 81 11.93 -3.61 5.70
CA VAL A 81 11.89 -4.95 5.07
C VAL A 81 10.45 -5.36 4.76
N LEU A 82 9.52 -5.18 5.72
CA LEU A 82 8.10 -5.46 5.50
C LEU A 82 7.54 -4.61 4.37
N TYR A 83 7.88 -3.32 4.33
CA TYR A 83 7.44 -2.42 3.27
C TYR A 83 7.97 -2.84 1.90
N ALA A 84 9.26 -3.18 1.82
CA ALA A 84 9.89 -3.62 0.58
C ALA A 84 9.23 -4.91 0.06
N ALA A 85 8.94 -5.87 0.94
CA ALA A 85 8.22 -7.09 0.56
C ALA A 85 6.82 -6.77 0.00
N VAL A 86 6.11 -5.82 0.61
CA VAL A 86 4.82 -5.34 0.09
C VAL A 86 4.98 -4.65 -1.27
N LEU A 87 6.00 -3.83 -1.48
CA LEU A 87 6.24 -3.17 -2.78
C LEU A 87 6.57 -4.17 -3.89
N VAL A 88 7.39 -5.19 -3.59
CA VAL A 88 7.72 -6.26 -4.54
C VAL A 88 6.46 -7.04 -4.93
N THR A 89 5.70 -7.53 -3.95
CA THR A 89 4.45 -8.27 -4.22
C THR A 89 3.41 -7.40 -4.94
N THR A 90 3.32 -6.11 -4.58
CA THR A 90 2.46 -5.11 -5.27
C THR A 90 2.84 -5.01 -6.74
N SER A 91 4.14 -4.90 -7.04
CA SER A 91 4.63 -4.74 -8.40
C SER A 91 4.44 -5.99 -9.26
N LEU A 92 4.62 -7.18 -8.68
CA LEU A 92 4.56 -8.44 -9.41
C LEU A 92 3.14 -8.96 -9.67
N TYR A 93 2.18 -8.67 -8.78
CA TYR A 93 0.82 -9.21 -8.89
C TYR A 93 -0.26 -8.13 -8.94
N PHE A 94 -0.23 -7.18 -8.00
CA PHE A 94 -1.34 -6.24 -7.85
C PHE A 94 -1.40 -5.18 -8.95
N LEU A 95 -0.27 -4.61 -9.36
CA LEU A 95 -0.22 -3.64 -10.46
C LEU A 95 -0.62 -4.26 -11.81
N PRO A 96 -0.12 -5.45 -12.21
CA PRO A 96 -0.59 -6.13 -13.43
C PRO A 96 -2.10 -6.40 -13.42
N GLU A 97 -2.66 -6.90 -12.32
CA GLU A 97 -4.11 -7.14 -12.23
C GLU A 97 -4.92 -5.85 -12.29
N LEU A 98 -4.49 -4.77 -11.64
CA LEU A 98 -5.16 -3.46 -11.74
C LEU A 98 -5.17 -2.94 -13.18
N SER A 99 -4.07 -3.13 -13.91
CA SER A 99 -3.99 -2.82 -15.34
C SER A 99 -4.96 -3.69 -16.16
N ALA A 100 -5.04 -4.99 -15.86
CA ALA A 100 -6.00 -5.89 -16.50
C ALA A 100 -7.46 -5.48 -16.24
N PHE A 101 -7.80 -5.11 -15.00
CA PHE A 101 -9.13 -4.60 -14.65
C PHE A 101 -9.47 -3.32 -15.39
N ARG A 102 -8.51 -2.39 -15.48
CA ARG A 102 -8.69 -1.14 -16.22
C ARG A 102 -8.98 -1.41 -17.70
N ASN A 103 -8.33 -2.41 -18.28
CA ASN A 103 -8.49 -2.79 -19.68
C ASN A 103 -9.63 -3.82 -19.91
N SER A 104 -10.38 -4.19 -18.87
CA SER A 104 -11.45 -5.19 -18.96
C SER A 104 -12.52 -4.91 -20.04
N PRO A 105 -12.89 -3.66 -20.39
CA PRO A 105 -13.86 -3.43 -21.47
C PRO A 105 -13.43 -3.89 -22.85
N GLY A 106 -12.11 -3.98 -23.10
CA GLY A 106 -11.54 -4.46 -24.36
C GLY A 106 -11.17 -5.95 -24.35
N SER A 107 -11.50 -6.67 -23.29
CA SER A 107 -11.12 -8.07 -23.10
C SER A 107 -12.23 -9.04 -23.51
N ALA A 108 -11.85 -10.24 -23.94
CA ALA A 108 -12.78 -11.36 -24.17
C ALA A 108 -13.14 -12.14 -22.87
N VAL A 109 -12.57 -11.76 -21.73
CA VAL A 109 -12.83 -12.39 -20.43
C VAL A 109 -14.28 -12.15 -19.98
N SER A 110 -14.95 -13.20 -19.51
CA SER A 110 -16.35 -13.12 -19.09
C SER A 110 -16.53 -12.29 -17.81
N PRO A 111 -17.71 -11.66 -17.60
CA PRO A 111 -18.00 -10.94 -16.36
C PRO A 111 -17.86 -11.80 -15.09
N ALA A 112 -18.23 -13.08 -15.16
CA ALA A 112 -18.11 -14.01 -14.04
C ALA A 112 -16.64 -14.27 -13.66
N GLU A 113 -15.76 -14.41 -14.66
CA GLU A 113 -14.33 -14.57 -14.43
C GLU A 113 -13.71 -13.28 -13.86
N TRP A 114 -14.11 -12.11 -14.37
CA TRP A 114 -13.67 -10.84 -13.81
C TRP A 114 -14.08 -10.66 -12.35
N PHE A 115 -15.31 -11.02 -12.01
CA PHE A 115 -15.77 -11.00 -10.63
C PHE A 115 -14.92 -11.90 -9.73
N ALA A 116 -14.65 -13.14 -10.15
CA ALA A 116 -13.81 -14.08 -9.40
C ALA A 116 -12.38 -13.56 -9.19
N ARG A 117 -11.78 -12.97 -10.23
CA ARG A 117 -10.46 -12.33 -10.14
C ARG A 117 -10.47 -11.13 -9.19
N GLY A 118 -11.49 -10.28 -9.28
CA GLY A 118 -11.70 -9.13 -8.41
C GLY A 118 -11.80 -9.54 -6.94
N GLN A 119 -12.60 -10.56 -6.61
CA GLN A 119 -12.73 -11.08 -5.24
C GLN A 119 -11.40 -11.63 -4.71
N ARG A 120 -10.68 -12.42 -5.52
CA ARG A 120 -9.36 -12.91 -5.15
C ARG A 120 -8.38 -11.77 -4.90
N TRP A 121 -8.34 -10.80 -5.81
CA TRP A 121 -7.49 -9.63 -5.70
C TRP A 121 -7.79 -8.83 -4.42
N GLN A 122 -9.07 -8.61 -4.11
CA GLN A 122 -9.49 -7.86 -2.94
C GLN A 122 -9.13 -8.58 -1.63
N HIS A 123 -9.34 -9.89 -1.57
CA HIS A 123 -8.94 -10.71 -0.43
C HIS A 123 -7.43 -10.66 -0.18
N LEU A 124 -6.63 -10.90 -1.23
CA LEU A 124 -5.17 -10.82 -1.14
C LEU A 124 -4.69 -9.41 -0.82
N SER A 125 -5.37 -8.37 -1.32
CA SER A 125 -4.99 -6.99 -1.02
C SER A 125 -5.34 -6.60 0.40
N TRP A 126 -6.37 -7.18 1.03
CA TRP A 126 -6.63 -7.01 2.45
C TRP A 126 -5.52 -7.63 3.30
N LEU A 127 -5.07 -8.85 2.96
CA LEU A 127 -3.93 -9.48 3.62
C LEU A 127 -2.66 -8.63 3.50
N ARG A 128 -2.37 -8.14 2.29
CA ARG A 128 -1.27 -7.19 2.05
C ARG A 128 -1.44 -5.91 2.87
N GLY A 129 -2.65 -5.37 2.97
CA GLY A 129 -2.98 -4.22 3.80
C GLY A 129 -2.71 -4.49 5.29
N ALA A 130 -3.08 -5.65 5.81
CA ALA A 130 -2.81 -6.04 7.20
C ALA A 130 -1.30 -6.07 7.50
N VAL A 131 -0.48 -6.56 6.57
CA VAL A 131 0.98 -6.50 6.68
C VAL A 131 1.47 -5.05 6.78
N MET A 132 0.86 -4.12 6.04
CA MET A 132 1.18 -2.69 6.13
C MET A 132 0.84 -2.10 7.50
N TYR A 133 -0.30 -2.46 8.10
CA TYR A 133 -0.64 -2.03 9.46
C TYR A 133 0.35 -2.58 10.49
N ILE A 134 0.70 -3.87 10.40
CA ILE A 134 1.69 -4.50 11.27
C ILE A 134 3.06 -3.83 11.10
N GLY A 135 3.42 -3.46 9.87
CA GLY A 135 4.69 -2.79 9.55
C GLY A 135 4.86 -1.40 10.18
N GLU A 136 3.78 -0.75 10.62
CA GLU A 136 3.86 0.53 11.33
C GLU A 136 4.28 0.35 12.81
N LEU A 137 3.89 -0.76 13.44
CA LEU A 137 4.10 -0.99 14.87
C LEU A 137 5.57 -0.85 15.31
N PRO A 138 6.57 -1.40 14.59
CA PRO A 138 7.97 -1.19 14.95
C PRO A 138 8.39 0.28 14.90
N LEU A 139 7.85 1.09 13.99
CA LEU A 139 8.14 2.54 13.94
C LEU A 139 7.58 3.25 15.18
N LEU A 140 6.36 2.92 15.59
CA LEU A 140 5.75 3.43 16.81
C LEU A 140 6.57 3.04 18.05
N PHE A 141 7.01 1.77 18.14
CA PHE A 141 7.89 1.33 19.22
C PHE A 141 9.27 1.99 19.17
N ALA A 142 9.80 2.31 17.99
CA ALA A 142 11.08 3.01 17.89
C ALA A 142 11.01 4.42 18.50
N MET A 143 9.85 5.08 18.44
CA MET A 143 9.62 6.39 19.05
C MET A 143 9.69 6.34 20.58
N SER A 144 9.20 5.26 21.21
CA SER A 144 9.21 5.12 22.67
C SER A 144 10.56 4.71 23.25
N ARG A 145 11.54 4.31 22.42
CA ARG A 145 12.91 4.00 22.87
C ARG A 145 13.73 5.27 23.08
N PRO A 146 14.66 5.34 24.05
CA PRO A 146 15.53 6.50 24.24
C PRO A 146 16.44 6.79 23.03
N ALA A 147 16.77 8.07 22.80
CA ALA A 147 17.68 8.48 21.73
C ALA A 147 19.18 8.31 22.08
N ARG A 148 19.51 8.15 23.37
CA ARG A 148 20.86 7.84 23.85
C ARG A 148 20.94 6.39 24.32
N ALA A 149 21.99 5.68 23.92
CA ALA A 149 22.38 4.46 24.61
C ALA A 149 22.72 4.84 26.07
N LYS A 150 22.25 4.05 27.05
CA LYS A 150 22.79 4.15 28.41
C LYS A 150 24.28 3.80 28.29
N THR A 151 25.14 4.78 28.56
CA THR A 151 26.59 4.62 28.72
C THR A 151 26.88 3.68 29.86
#